data_AF-A0A935WIG7-F1
#
_entry.id   AF-A0A935WIG7-F1
#
_cell.length_a   1.000
_cell.length_b   1.000
_cell.length_c   1.000
_cell.angle_alpha   90.00
_cell.angle_beta   90.00
_cell.angle_gamma   90.00
#
_symmetry.space_group_name_H-M   'P 1'
#
loop_
_entity.id
_entity.type
_entity.pdbx_description
1 polymer ?
#
loop_
_entity_poly.entity_id
_entity_poly.type
_entity_poly.pdbx_seq_one_letter_code
_entity_poly.pdbx_strand_id
1 'polypeptide(L)'
;MVVVEAKAAAAADAASKVIGQVLMYLAGALAIGTEGLTVYEKYATTHPERARTHKRSSTLQLRGARLKGDAPDPLVGGQPLRPSEVGLVIAMDRTPHRSLVPTLECLRKHYGLGIGLVTVAAGHAEVLLDPRQPEKRP
;
A
#
# COMPACT_ATOMS: atom_id res chain seq x y z
N MET A 1 -3.96 -7.86 1.22
CA MET A 1 -2.67 -7.19 0.98
C MET A 1 -2.60 -5.87 1.74
N VAL A 2 -1.44 -5.45 2.24
CA VAL A 2 -1.25 -4.11 2.82
C VAL A 2 -0.19 -3.37 2.01
N VAL A 3 -0.51 -2.16 1.57
CA VAL A 3 0.42 -1.23 0.93
C VAL A 3 0.79 -0.16 1.95
N VAL A 4 2.09 0.06 2.15
CA VAL A 4 2.60 1.10 3.03
C VAL A 4 3.28 2.17 2.20
N GLU A 5 2.89 3.43 2.39
CA GLU A 5 3.58 4.60 1.83
C GLU A 5 4.21 5.40 2.97
N ALA A 6 5.53 5.53 2.97
CA ALA A 6 6.27 6.28 3.98
C ALA A 6 6.80 7.59 3.37
N LYS A 7 6.43 8.72 3.97
CA LYS A 7 6.69 10.06 3.42
C LYS A 7 7.27 11.01 4.46
N ALA A 8 8.27 11.78 4.04
CA ALA A 8 8.68 12.96 4.77
C ALA A 8 7.60 14.06 4.66
N ALA A 9 7.11 14.54 5.78
CA ALA A 9 6.08 15.58 5.91
C ALA A 9 6.60 16.99 5.61
N ALA A 10 7.79 17.11 5.02
CA ALA A 10 8.53 18.35 4.78
C ALA A 10 7.77 19.39 3.92
N ALA A 11 6.95 18.95 2.98
CA ALA A 11 6.35 19.81 1.96
C ALA A 11 4.87 20.11 2.24
N ALA A 12 4.44 21.37 2.02
CA ALA A 12 3.05 21.80 2.20
C ALA A 12 2.06 21.07 1.27
N ASP A 13 2.55 20.52 0.16
CA ASP A 13 1.80 19.69 -0.79
C ASP A 13 1.92 18.17 -0.51
N ALA A 14 2.58 17.79 0.58
CA ALA A 14 2.77 16.39 0.94
C ALA A 14 1.43 15.67 1.07
N ALA A 15 0.40 16.34 1.59
CA ALA A 15 -0.94 15.76 1.73
C ALA A 15 -1.57 15.38 0.38
N SER A 16 -1.55 16.27 -0.62
CA SER A 16 -2.13 15.99 -1.95
C SER A 16 -1.30 14.97 -2.74
N LYS A 17 0.03 15.02 -2.63
CA LYS A 17 0.93 14.04 -3.24
C LYS A 17 0.81 12.65 -2.61
N VAL A 18 0.58 12.57 -1.29
CA VAL A 18 0.31 11.31 -0.59
C VAL A 18 -0.97 10.68 -1.13
N ILE A 19 -2.05 11.45 -1.25
CA ILE A 19 -3.31 10.94 -1.77
C ILE A 19 -3.15 10.39 -3.20
N GLY A 20 -2.53 11.15 -4.10
CA GLY A 20 -2.31 10.71 -5.48
C GLY A 20 -1.50 9.41 -5.57
N GLN A 21 -0.45 9.27 -4.77
CA GLN A 21 0.36 8.05 -4.75
C GLN A 21 -0.35 6.87 -4.11
N VAL A 22 -1.09 7.09 -3.02
CA VAL A 22 -1.90 6.05 -2.37
C VAL A 22 -2.96 5.50 -3.33
N LEU A 23 -3.62 6.38 -4.11
CA LEU A 23 -4.57 5.96 -5.15
C LEU A 23 -3.88 5.20 -6.29
N MET A 24 -2.69 5.64 -6.70
CA MET A 24 -1.90 4.93 -7.71
C MET A 24 -1.50 3.53 -7.22
N TYR A 25 -1.10 3.38 -5.95
CA TYR A 25 -0.78 2.08 -5.38
C TYR A 25 -2.00 1.20 -5.20
N LEU A 26 -3.15 1.77 -4.84
CA LEU A 26 -4.42 1.06 -4.84
C LEU A 26 -4.74 0.54 -6.25
N ALA A 27 -4.61 1.36 -7.29
CA ALA A 27 -4.85 0.92 -8.66
C ALA A 27 -3.91 -0.25 -9.05
N GLY A 28 -2.62 -0.15 -8.71
CA GLY A 28 -1.66 -1.23 -8.90
C GLY A 28 -1.99 -2.49 -8.09
N ALA A 29 -2.47 -2.31 -6.86
CA ALA A 29 -2.90 -3.39 -5.98
C ALA A 29 -4.10 -4.16 -6.53
N LEU A 30 -5.10 -3.44 -7.07
CA LEU A 30 -6.30 -4.03 -7.65
C LEU A 30 -6.02 -4.74 -8.98
N ALA A 31 -4.92 -4.40 -9.66
CA ALA A 31 -4.45 -5.11 -10.84
C ALA A 31 -3.76 -6.45 -10.51
N ILE A 32 -3.42 -6.69 -9.23
CA ILE A 32 -2.83 -7.96 -8.79
C ILE A 32 -3.96 -8.97 -8.57
N GLY A 33 -3.76 -10.18 -9.10
CA GLY A 33 -4.63 -11.31 -8.81
C GLY A 33 -4.12 -12.12 -7.61
N THR A 34 -4.98 -13.00 -7.10
CA THR A 34 -4.69 -13.89 -5.97
C THR A 34 -3.44 -14.78 -6.18
N GLU A 35 -3.15 -15.18 -7.41
CA GLU A 35 -1.90 -15.90 -7.71
C GLU A 35 -0.68 -14.98 -7.61
N GLY A 36 -0.83 -13.72 -8.00
CA GLY A 36 0.20 -12.70 -7.85
C GLY A 36 0.57 -12.43 -6.39
N LEU A 37 -0.40 -12.50 -5.47
CA LEU A 37 -0.12 -12.44 -4.03
C LEU A 37 0.78 -13.61 -3.59
N THR A 38 0.50 -14.82 -4.07
CA THR A 38 1.33 -16.00 -3.77
C THR A 38 2.76 -15.80 -4.28
N VAL A 39 2.94 -15.14 -5.43
CA VAL A 39 4.28 -14.78 -5.95
C VAL A 39 4.99 -13.81 -5.02
N TYR A 40 4.31 -12.75 -4.55
CA TYR A 40 4.89 -11.80 -3.60
C TYR A 40 5.27 -12.46 -2.27
N GLU A 41 4.41 -13.31 -1.73
CA GLU A 41 4.67 -14.05 -0.48
C GLU A 41 5.86 -15.00 -0.63
N LYS A 42 5.91 -15.77 -1.73
CA LYS A 42 7.03 -16.65 -2.04
C LYS A 42 8.33 -15.87 -2.21
N TYR A 43 8.28 -14.71 -2.88
CA TYR A 43 9.46 -13.87 -3.04
C TYR A 43 9.97 -13.35 -1.70
N ALA A 44 9.08 -12.83 -0.85
CA ALA A 44 9.42 -12.27 0.46
C ALA A 44 9.99 -13.32 1.41
N THR A 45 9.46 -14.55 1.37
CA THR A 45 9.95 -15.68 2.17
C THR A 45 11.29 -16.20 1.66
N THR A 46 11.49 -16.25 0.34
CA THR A 46 12.75 -16.75 -0.26
C THR A 46 13.88 -15.72 -0.20
N HIS A 47 13.57 -14.42 -0.28
CA HIS A 47 14.54 -13.32 -0.34
C HIS A 47 14.24 -12.22 0.69
N PRO A 48 14.23 -12.54 2.01
CA PRO A 48 13.80 -11.60 3.05
C PRO A 48 14.63 -10.32 3.09
N GLU A 49 15.94 -10.43 2.88
CA GLU A 49 16.84 -9.27 2.83
C GLU A 49 16.46 -8.30 1.70
N ARG A 50 16.07 -8.81 0.53
CA ARG A 50 15.66 -7.96 -0.61
C ARG A 50 14.28 -7.35 -0.41
N ALA A 51 13.34 -8.15 0.11
CA ALA A 51 11.98 -7.72 0.37
C ALA A 51 11.88 -6.60 1.43
N ARG A 52 12.86 -6.51 2.33
CA ARG A 52 12.94 -5.45 3.37
C ARG A 52 13.68 -4.19 2.91
N THR A 53 14.18 -4.14 1.68
CA THR A 53 14.85 -2.94 1.16
C THR A 53 13.88 -2.00 0.47
N HIS A 54 14.23 -0.71 0.45
CA HIS A 54 13.57 0.29 -0.38
C HIS A 54 13.92 0.17 -1.87
N LYS A 55 14.85 -0.73 -2.25
CA LYS A 55 15.27 -0.88 -3.64
C LYS A 55 14.17 -1.61 -4.42
N ARG A 56 13.76 -1.01 -5.53
CA ARG A 56 12.76 -1.59 -6.43
C ARG A 56 13.22 -2.97 -6.91
N SER A 57 12.38 -3.98 -6.69
CA SER A 57 12.52 -5.29 -7.32
C SER A 57 11.80 -5.30 -8.67
N SER A 58 12.45 -5.80 -9.71
CA SER A 58 11.82 -5.95 -11.02
C SER A 58 10.82 -7.11 -11.01
N THR A 59 9.85 -7.09 -11.91
CA THR A 59 8.91 -8.21 -12.11
C THR A 59 9.64 -9.51 -12.44
N LEU A 60 10.75 -9.44 -13.19
CA LEU A 60 11.62 -10.59 -13.45
C LEU A 60 12.25 -11.16 -12.17
N GLN A 61 12.63 -10.31 -11.22
CA GLN A 61 13.17 -10.75 -9.94
C GLN A 61 12.09 -11.39 -9.07
N LEU A 62 10.87 -10.84 -9.07
CA LEU A 62 9.72 -11.41 -8.36
C LEU A 62 9.35 -12.80 -8.87
N ARG A 63 9.44 -13.02 -10.18
CA ARG A 63 9.06 -14.28 -10.84
C ARG A 63 10.08 -15.42 -10.67
N GLY A 64 11.34 -15.10 -10.30
CA GLY A 64 12.46 -16.02 -10.48
C GLY A 64 12.75 -16.21 -11.98
N ALA A 65 14.02 -16.26 -12.38
CA ALA A 65 14.36 -16.20 -13.80
C ALA A 65 13.63 -17.26 -14.66
N ARG A 66 13.04 -16.78 -15.78
CA ARG A 66 12.43 -17.49 -16.93
C ARG A 66 10.93 -17.79 -16.86
N LEU A 67 10.13 -16.89 -17.43
CA LEU A 67 9.08 -17.31 -18.36
C LEU A 67 9.73 -17.43 -19.75
N LYS A 68 9.65 -18.61 -20.38
CA LYS A 68 9.93 -18.76 -21.81
C LYS A 68 8.62 -18.48 -22.56
N GLY A 69 8.60 -17.51 -23.48
CA GLY A 69 7.45 -17.22 -24.36
C GLY A 69 6.32 -16.38 -23.76
N ASP A 70 5.19 -16.31 -24.48
CA ASP A 70 3.94 -15.56 -24.18
C ASP A 70 3.15 -16.08 -22.96
N ALA A 71 3.84 -16.60 -21.93
CA ALA A 71 3.17 -17.05 -20.72
C ALA A 71 2.48 -15.84 -20.04
N PRO A 72 1.20 -15.96 -19.66
CA PRO A 72 0.46 -14.88 -19.02
C PRO A 72 1.15 -14.42 -17.74
N ASP A 73 1.04 -13.13 -17.43
CA ASP A 73 1.69 -12.54 -16.26
C ASP A 73 1.13 -13.17 -14.97
N PRO A 74 1.94 -13.93 -14.20
CA PRO A 74 1.45 -14.56 -12.98
C PRO A 74 1.03 -13.55 -11.91
N LEU A 75 1.41 -12.27 -12.04
CA LEU A 75 0.98 -11.22 -11.12
C LEU A 75 -0.50 -10.84 -11.29
N VAL A 76 -1.08 -11.07 -12.48
CA VAL A 76 -2.50 -10.77 -12.76
C VAL A 76 -3.38 -12.03 -12.78
N GLY A 77 -2.78 -13.20 -12.52
CA GLY A 77 -3.46 -14.50 -12.51
C GLY A 77 -4.39 -14.70 -11.30
N GLY A 78 -5.38 -15.56 -11.47
CA GLY A 78 -6.42 -15.83 -10.46
C GLY A 78 -7.49 -14.73 -10.38
N GLN A 79 -8.19 -14.67 -9.25
CA GLN A 79 -9.20 -13.63 -9.00
C GLN A 79 -8.56 -12.28 -8.67
N PRO A 80 -9.01 -11.15 -9.27
CA PRO A 80 -8.57 -9.82 -8.89
C PRO A 80 -8.88 -9.50 -7.42
N LEU A 81 -8.02 -8.71 -6.78
CA LEU A 81 -8.29 -8.24 -5.43
C LEU A 81 -9.43 -7.22 -5.40
N ARG A 82 -10.26 -7.31 -4.37
CA ARG A 82 -11.29 -6.33 -4.08
C ARG A 82 -10.70 -5.18 -3.25
N PRO A 83 -11.27 -3.96 -3.33
CA PRO A 83 -10.84 -2.84 -2.49
C PRO A 83 -10.81 -3.17 -0.98
N SER A 84 -11.77 -3.97 -0.50
CA SER A 84 -11.83 -4.42 0.90
C SER A 84 -10.71 -5.38 1.30
N GLU A 85 -9.96 -5.94 0.34
CA GLU A 85 -8.83 -6.84 0.57
C GLU A 85 -7.49 -6.10 0.54
N VAL A 86 -7.52 -4.78 0.33
CA VAL A 86 -6.35 -3.90 0.28
C VAL A 86 -6.40 -2.92 1.45
N GLY A 87 -5.42 -3.03 2.35
CA GLY A 87 -5.14 -2.02 3.37
C GLY A 87 -4.11 -1.00 2.85
N LEU A 88 -4.32 0.28 3.12
CA LEU A 88 -3.41 1.37 2.78
C LEU A 88 -2.95 2.01 4.08
N VAL A 89 -1.65 2.00 4.36
CA VAL A 89 -1.09 2.64 5.56
C VAL A 89 -0.13 3.73 5.14
N ILE A 90 -0.38 4.95 5.61
CA ILE A 90 0.47 6.10 5.37
C ILE A 90 1.29 6.35 6.61
N ALA A 91 2.61 6.34 6.48
CA ALA A 91 3.54 6.68 7.55
C ALA A 91 4.17 8.05 7.28
N MET A 92 4.13 8.95 8.26
CA MET A 92 4.70 10.30 8.16
C MET A 92 5.71 10.54 9.25
N ASP A 93 6.85 11.15 8.94
CA ASP A 93 7.91 11.43 9.94
C ASP A 93 7.58 12.59 10.90
N ARG A 94 6.50 13.35 10.62
CA ARG A 94 6.01 14.49 11.42
C ARG A 94 4.50 14.57 11.34
N THR A 95 3.90 15.42 12.19
CA THR A 95 2.47 15.72 12.15
C THR A 95 2.02 16.09 10.72
N PRO A 96 0.98 15.41 10.18
CA PRO A 96 0.48 15.67 8.85
C PRO A 96 -0.18 17.06 8.77
N HIS A 97 -0.30 17.58 7.55
CA HIS A 97 -1.15 18.75 7.33
C HIS A 97 -2.59 18.46 7.76
N ARG A 98 -3.24 19.43 8.40
CA ARG A 98 -4.60 19.29 9.00
C ARG A 98 -5.67 18.78 8.04
N SER A 99 -5.51 18.96 6.73
CA SER A 99 -6.47 18.50 5.72
C SER A 99 -6.32 17.02 5.37
N LEU A 100 -5.21 16.37 5.72
CA LEU A 100 -4.95 14.99 5.30
C LEU A 100 -5.94 14.01 5.92
N VAL A 101 -6.12 14.05 7.24
CA VAL A 101 -7.03 13.13 7.95
C VAL A 101 -8.46 13.20 7.40
N PRO A 102 -9.11 14.39 7.30
CA PRO A 102 -10.45 14.49 6.71
C PRO A 102 -10.53 13.98 5.27
N THR A 103 -9.47 14.18 4.49
CA THR A 103 -9.44 13.69 3.10
C THR A 103 -9.36 12.17 3.03
N LEU A 104 -8.53 11.56 3.87
CA LEU A 104 -8.41 10.09 3.96
C LEU A 104 -9.70 9.45 4.46
N GLU A 105 -10.38 10.08 5.42
CA GLU A 105 -11.69 9.64 5.89
C GLU A 105 -12.75 9.69 4.77
N CYS A 106 -12.75 10.76 3.98
CA CYS A 106 -13.64 10.88 2.82
C CYS A 106 -13.41 9.74 1.80
N LEU A 107 -12.14 9.42 1.51
CA LEU A 107 -11.76 8.31 0.63
C LEU A 107 -12.17 6.95 1.21
N ARG A 108 -11.92 6.73 2.50
CA ARG A 108 -12.35 5.51 3.21
C ARG A 108 -13.85 5.32 3.08
N LYS A 109 -14.63 6.38 3.26
CA LYS A 109 -16.09 6.35 3.19
C LYS A 109 -16.61 6.08 1.79
N HIS A 110 -16.06 6.73 0.78
CA HIS A 110 -16.55 6.61 -0.61
C HIS A 110 -16.15 5.28 -1.26
N TYR A 111 -14.95 4.78 -0.98
CA TYR A 111 -14.39 3.63 -1.67
C TYR A 111 -14.31 2.35 -0.82
N GLY A 112 -14.71 2.41 0.45
CA GLY A 112 -14.69 1.26 1.36
C GLY A 112 -13.28 0.74 1.66
N LEU A 113 -12.28 1.63 1.70
CA LEU A 113 -10.87 1.29 1.80
C LEU A 113 -10.39 1.23 3.25
N GLY A 114 -9.58 0.22 3.59
CA GLY A 114 -8.91 0.17 4.89
C GLY A 114 -7.72 1.13 4.94
N ILE A 115 -7.96 2.42 5.21
CA ILE A 115 -6.92 3.45 5.24
C ILE A 115 -6.48 3.75 6.68
N GLY A 116 -5.17 3.68 6.93
CA GLY A 116 -4.52 4.04 8.18
C GLY A 116 -3.51 5.16 8.01
N LEU A 117 -3.34 5.96 9.06
CA LEU A 117 -2.34 7.03 9.11
C LEU A 117 -1.57 6.93 10.43
N VAL A 118 -0.25 6.88 10.33
CA VAL A 118 0.66 6.85 11.46
C VAL A 118 1.72 7.94 11.34
N THR A 119 2.04 8.59 12.45
CA THR A 119 3.18 9.48 12.59
C THR A 119 4.30 8.73 13.28
N VAL A 120 5.49 8.73 12.69
CA VAL A 120 6.69 8.04 13.19
C VAL A 120 7.79 9.07 13.43
N ALA A 121 7.92 9.52 14.67
CA ALA A 121 8.90 10.53 15.06
C ALA A 121 9.78 10.01 16.20
N ALA A 122 11.10 10.18 16.07
CA ALA A 122 12.08 9.79 17.10
C ALA A 122 11.93 8.36 17.65
N GLY A 123 11.56 7.40 16.80
CA GLY A 123 11.35 6.00 17.20
C GLY A 123 9.99 5.70 17.84
N HIS A 124 9.12 6.71 17.98
CA HIS A 124 7.75 6.54 18.45
C HIS A 124 6.76 6.59 17.30
N ALA A 125 5.78 5.69 17.32
CA ALA A 125 4.67 5.66 16.37
C ALA A 125 3.37 6.06 17.06
N GLU A 126 2.68 7.05 16.52
CA GLU A 126 1.35 7.50 16.93
C GLU A 126 0.36 7.20 15.80
N VAL A 127 -0.78 6.58 16.15
CA VAL A 127 -1.83 6.26 15.19
C VAL A 127 -2.82 7.41 15.15
N LEU A 128 -2.92 8.08 14.00
CA LEU A 128 -3.86 9.17 13.77
C LEU A 128 -5.16 8.69 13.11
N LEU A 129 -5.12 7.58 12.38
CA LEU A 129 -6.27 6.92 11.79
C LEU A 129 -6.05 5.40 11.82
N ASP A 130 -6.92 4.65 12.51
CA ASP A 130 -6.82 3.18 12.55
C ASP A 130 -7.46 2.57 11.29
N PRO A 131 -6.69 1.80 10.47
CA PRO A 131 -7.22 1.15 9.27
C PRO A 131 -8.29 0.09 9.53
N ARG A 132 -8.42 -0.38 10.79
CA ARG A 132 -9.32 -1.47 11.20
C ARG A 132 -10.61 -0.98 11.83
N GLN A 133 -10.75 0.31 12.10
CA GLN A 133 -11.97 0.86 12.68
C GLN A 133 -12.91 1.29 11.55
N PRO A 134 -13.93 0.49 11.18
CA PRO A 134 -15.05 1.04 10.43
C PRO A 134 -15.70 2.10 11.30
N GLU A 135 -16.07 3.22 10.69
CA GLU A 135 -16.82 4.26 11.38
C GLU A 135 -18.10 3.62 11.98
N LYS A 136 -18.35 3.84 13.28
CA LYS A 136 -19.66 3.60 13.86
C LYS A 136 -20.63 4.47 13.07
N ARG A 137 -21.56 3.86 12.32
CA ARG A 137 -22.67 4.61 11.71
C ARG A 137 -23.41 5.34 12.84
N PRO A 138 -23.75 6.64 12.66
CA PRO A 138 -24.64 7.34 13.58
C PRO A 138 -26.02 6.67 13.61
#